data_AF-K8EFW9-F1
#
_entry.id   AF-K8EFW9-F1
#
_cell.length_a   1.000
_cell.length_b   1.000
_cell.length_c   1.000
_cell.angle_alpha   90.00
_cell.angle_beta   90.00
_cell.angle_gamma   90.00
#
_symmetry.space_group_name_H-M   'P 1'
#
loop_
_entity.id
_entity.type
_entity.pdbx_description
1 polymer ?
#
loop_
_entity_poly.entity_id
_entity_poly.type
_entity_poly.pdbx_seq_one_letter_code
_entity_poly.pdbx_strand_id
1 'polypeptide(L)'
;MIKVFSSSSDSSSSRGEDGGEKKAEDIPPEDYAIVVELLDCETGDEIQEKADLMAKNGLITAGVVEAARVILDGNIQQGQDEEIILILRAIYDVLLKELQKIRAPYAKKVLEFAQEVMGMFTAEDLECNNEMALSKVRLVLQEEFDKDEEIGVTREALEKYLGDVLPVMDMQDDRLKEQLAACEDPKVQVQMVAQMMQRTKERMQIDHLREVARTFRSE
;
A
#
# COMPACT_ATOMS: atom_id res chain seq x y z
N MET A 1 23.67 51.08 -19.97
CA MET A 1 24.80 50.35 -19.32
C MET A 1 24.24 49.11 -18.68
N ILE A 2 24.54 47.97 -19.30
CA ILE A 2 24.10 46.62 -18.95
C ILE A 2 24.90 46.16 -17.73
N LYS A 3 24.25 45.57 -16.71
CA LYS A 3 24.95 44.75 -15.72
C LYS A 3 24.45 43.31 -15.84
N VAL A 4 25.41 42.48 -16.21
CA VAL A 4 25.31 41.13 -16.73
C VAL A 4 25.12 40.14 -15.59
N PHE A 5 24.28 39.14 -15.84
CA PHE A 5 24.10 37.93 -15.04
C PHE A 5 25.43 37.24 -14.76
N SER A 6 25.60 36.69 -13.56
CA SER A 6 26.50 35.57 -13.36
C SER A 6 25.79 34.52 -12.51
N SER A 7 25.53 33.42 -13.20
CA SER A 7 25.04 32.15 -12.70
C SER A 7 26.02 31.57 -11.68
N SER A 8 25.50 31.10 -10.56
CA SER A 8 26.01 29.90 -9.90
C SER A 8 24.83 28.97 -9.70
N SER A 9 24.84 27.92 -10.52
CA SER A 9 23.92 26.80 -10.47
C SER A 9 24.43 25.86 -9.39
N ASP A 10 23.78 25.85 -8.22
CA ASP A 10 23.86 24.72 -7.29
C ASP A 10 22.54 23.96 -7.37
N SER A 11 22.50 23.05 -8.33
CA SER A 11 21.49 22.01 -8.43
C SER A 11 21.77 20.94 -7.37
N SER A 12 21.28 21.17 -6.15
CA SER A 12 21.08 20.10 -5.17
C SER A 12 19.71 19.47 -5.42
N SER A 13 19.71 18.40 -6.24
CA SER A 13 18.59 17.48 -6.37
C SER A 13 18.40 16.73 -5.04
N SER A 14 17.63 17.32 -4.12
CA SER A 14 17.03 16.59 -3.02
C SER A 14 15.84 15.79 -3.55
N ARG A 15 16.15 14.62 -4.14
CA ARG A 15 15.15 13.59 -4.40
C ARG A 15 14.97 12.82 -3.08
N GLY A 16 14.35 13.51 -2.13
CA GLY A 16 13.88 12.93 -0.89
C GLY A 16 12.57 12.20 -1.16
N GLU A 17 12.50 10.96 -0.70
CA GLU A 17 11.30 10.16 -0.59
C GLU A 17 10.20 10.98 0.09
N ASP A 18 9.14 11.31 -0.65
CA ASP A 18 7.97 11.94 -0.08
C ASP A 18 6.90 10.87 0.12
N GLY A 19 6.97 10.22 1.29
CA GLY A 19 5.78 9.76 2.00
C GLY A 19 5.09 10.94 2.68
N GLY A 20 5.06 12.10 2.03
CA GLY A 20 4.44 13.32 2.51
C GLY A 20 2.94 13.23 2.31
N GLU A 21 2.19 13.59 3.35
CA GLU A 21 0.77 13.88 3.23
C GLU A 21 0.59 14.90 2.09
N LYS A 22 -0.09 14.50 1.01
CA LYS A 22 -0.38 15.40 -0.11
C LYS A 22 -1.13 16.61 0.43
N LYS A 23 -0.64 17.81 0.10
CA LYS A 23 -1.32 19.04 0.51
C LYS A 23 -2.57 19.22 -0.36
N ALA A 24 -3.53 20.00 0.11
CA ALA A 24 -4.74 20.32 -0.65
C ALA A 24 -4.46 20.87 -2.07
N GLU A 25 -3.29 21.48 -2.26
CA GLU A 25 -2.84 22.04 -3.54
C GLU A 25 -2.36 20.99 -4.55
N ASP A 26 -2.12 19.74 -4.12
CA ASP A 26 -1.59 18.65 -4.94
C ASP A 26 -2.69 17.73 -5.51
N ILE A 27 -3.95 17.99 -5.17
CA ILE A 27 -5.10 17.17 -5.58
C ILE A 27 -5.76 17.79 -6.82
N PRO A 28 -5.94 17.03 -7.92
CA PRO A 28 -6.59 17.50 -9.13
C PRO A 28 -8.00 18.09 -8.86
N PRO A 29 -8.39 19.20 -9.51
CA PRO A 29 -9.73 19.78 -9.34
C PRO A 29 -10.87 18.81 -9.69
N GLU A 30 -10.61 17.89 -10.60
CA GLU A 30 -11.54 16.82 -11.00
C GLU A 30 -11.84 15.84 -9.85
N ASP A 31 -10.85 15.49 -9.03
CA ASP A 31 -11.07 14.65 -7.85
C ASP A 31 -11.93 15.36 -6.80
N TYR A 32 -11.71 16.67 -6.61
CA TYR A 32 -12.55 17.48 -5.73
C TYR A 32 -13.98 17.62 -6.24
N ALA A 33 -14.19 17.75 -7.55
CA ALA A 33 -15.51 17.88 -8.13
C ALA A 33 -16.39 16.66 -7.82
N ILE A 34 -15.81 15.45 -7.83
CA ILE A 34 -16.52 14.22 -7.47
C ILE A 34 -16.96 14.24 -6.00
N VAL A 35 -16.11 14.73 -5.09
CA VAL A 35 -16.48 14.86 -3.66
C VAL A 35 -17.58 15.90 -3.47
N VAL A 36 -17.49 17.04 -4.15
CA VAL A 36 -18.51 18.09 -4.08
C VAL A 36 -19.86 17.58 -4.59
N GLU A 37 -19.86 16.80 -5.67
CA GLU A 37 -21.07 16.20 -6.20
C GLU A 37 -21.77 15.24 -5.20
N LEU A 38 -21.03 14.65 -4.26
CA LEU A 38 -21.59 13.82 -3.18
C LEU A 38 -22.12 14.64 -2.00
N LEU A 39 -21.73 15.90 -1.86
CA LEU A 39 -22.30 16.82 -0.85
C LEU A 39 -23.75 17.21 -1.15
N ASP A 40 -24.17 17.06 -2.41
CA ASP A 40 -25.57 17.29 -2.81
C ASP A 40 -26.52 16.18 -2.30
N CYS A 41 -25.99 15.10 -1.72
CA CYS A 41 -26.77 14.03 -1.13
C CYS A 41 -27.21 14.39 0.30
N GLU A 42 -28.48 14.19 0.61
CA GLU A 42 -29.06 14.55 1.91
C GLU A 42 -28.99 13.40 2.92
N THR A 43 -28.77 12.17 2.44
CA THR A 43 -28.75 10.96 3.28
C THR A 43 -27.58 10.04 2.96
N GLY A 44 -27.20 9.20 3.94
CA GLY A 44 -26.17 8.18 3.76
C GLY A 44 -26.50 7.16 2.64
N ASP A 45 -27.78 6.86 2.45
CA ASP A 45 -28.23 5.93 1.40
C ASP A 45 -28.03 6.54 0.00
N GLU A 46 -28.32 7.85 -0.17
CA GLU A 46 -28.06 8.57 -1.42
C GLU A 46 -26.57 8.68 -1.72
N ILE A 47 -25.73 8.94 -0.70
CA ILE A 47 -24.27 8.96 -0.84
C ILE A 47 -23.79 7.59 -1.36
N GLN A 48 -24.26 6.50 -0.78
CA GLN A 48 -23.87 5.14 -1.18
C GLN A 48 -24.37 4.79 -2.59
N GLU A 49 -25.61 5.10 -2.96
CA GLU A 49 -26.14 4.81 -4.30
C GLU A 49 -25.37 5.58 -5.38
N LYS A 50 -25.06 6.85 -5.13
CA LYS A 50 -24.31 7.68 -6.07
C LYS A 50 -22.85 7.24 -6.17
N ALA A 51 -22.21 6.91 -5.06
CA ALA A 51 -20.86 6.34 -5.04
C ALA A 51 -20.78 5.00 -5.78
N ASP A 52 -21.79 4.12 -5.65
CA ASP A 52 -21.87 2.86 -6.38
C ASP A 52 -21.93 3.08 -7.91
N LEU A 53 -22.68 4.09 -8.36
CA LEU A 53 -22.75 4.47 -9.78
C LEU A 53 -21.42 5.05 -10.27
N MET A 54 -20.80 5.93 -9.49
CA MET A 54 -19.48 6.49 -9.79
C MET A 54 -18.41 5.38 -9.87
N ALA A 55 -18.46 4.40 -8.96
CA ALA A 55 -17.55 3.26 -8.95
C ALA A 55 -17.70 2.40 -10.22
N LYS A 56 -18.95 2.09 -10.63
CA LYS A 56 -19.24 1.37 -11.88
C LYS A 56 -18.73 2.09 -13.13
N ASN A 57 -18.70 3.42 -13.09
CA ASN A 57 -18.21 4.25 -14.19
C ASN A 57 -16.70 4.55 -14.12
N GLY A 58 -15.97 3.97 -13.15
CA GLY A 58 -14.53 4.15 -13.02
C GLY A 58 -14.10 5.50 -12.44
N LEU A 59 -15.01 6.25 -11.80
CA LEU A 59 -14.73 7.59 -11.28
C LEU A 59 -14.13 7.57 -9.86
N ILE A 60 -14.24 6.46 -9.13
CA ILE A 60 -13.71 6.34 -7.76
C ILE A 60 -12.24 5.94 -7.80
N THR A 61 -11.35 6.91 -7.57
CA THR A 61 -9.90 6.73 -7.56
C THR A 61 -9.31 6.97 -6.16
N ALA A 62 -8.02 6.70 -5.97
CA ALA A 62 -7.31 7.14 -4.76
C ALA A 62 -7.28 8.66 -4.61
N GLY A 63 -7.25 9.40 -5.73
CA GLY A 63 -7.29 10.86 -5.72
C GLY A 63 -8.59 11.39 -5.12
N VAL A 64 -9.72 10.83 -5.54
CA VAL A 64 -11.06 11.16 -4.99
C VAL A 64 -11.16 10.88 -3.49
N VAL A 65 -10.66 9.73 -3.03
CA VAL A 65 -10.66 9.40 -1.59
C VAL A 65 -9.76 10.36 -0.80
N GLU A 66 -8.59 10.71 -1.34
CA GLU A 66 -7.68 11.67 -0.71
C GLU A 66 -8.28 13.09 -0.68
N ALA A 67 -8.99 13.50 -1.73
CA ALA A 67 -9.73 14.75 -1.78
C ALA A 67 -10.77 14.83 -0.65
N ALA A 68 -11.53 13.76 -0.45
CA ALA A 68 -12.51 13.66 0.63
C ALA A 68 -11.85 13.72 2.01
N ARG A 69 -10.72 13.03 2.20
CA ARG A 69 -9.94 13.09 3.44
C ARG A 69 -9.48 14.52 3.75
N VAL A 70 -8.89 15.19 2.76
CA VAL A 70 -8.39 16.57 2.92
C VAL A 70 -9.51 17.56 3.22
N ILE A 71 -10.68 17.42 2.58
CA ILE A 71 -11.86 18.23 2.91
C ILE A 71 -12.29 17.97 4.36
N LEU A 72 -12.42 16.71 4.76
CA LEU A 72 -12.81 16.34 6.12
C LEU A 72 -11.85 16.92 7.17
N ASP A 73 -10.55 16.66 7.01
CA ASP A 73 -9.51 17.10 7.95
C ASP A 73 -9.46 18.63 8.03
N GLY A 74 -9.59 19.32 6.88
CA GLY A 74 -9.65 20.77 6.83
C GLY A 74 -10.85 21.36 7.59
N ASN A 75 -12.03 20.74 7.46
CA ASN A 75 -13.24 21.18 8.17
C ASN A 75 -13.15 20.91 9.69
N ILE A 76 -12.56 19.77 10.09
CA ILE A 76 -12.28 19.48 11.50
C ILE A 76 -11.34 20.54 12.09
N GLN A 77 -10.25 20.88 11.39
CA GLN A 77 -9.28 21.88 11.86
C GLN A 77 -9.87 23.28 11.96
N GLN A 78 -10.84 23.61 11.11
CA GLN A 78 -11.54 24.90 11.15
C GLN A 78 -12.63 24.97 12.24
N GLY A 79 -12.90 23.86 12.95
CA GLY A 79 -13.92 23.82 13.99
C GLY A 79 -15.33 24.03 13.43
N GLN A 80 -15.60 23.45 12.25
CA GLN A 80 -16.91 23.48 11.62
C GLN A 80 -17.95 22.72 12.43
N ASP A 81 -19.22 22.87 12.06
CA ASP A 81 -20.33 22.19 12.71
C ASP A 81 -20.15 20.66 12.68
N GLU A 82 -20.45 20.01 13.80
CA GLU A 82 -20.36 18.56 13.95
C GLU A 82 -21.26 17.83 12.94
N GLU A 83 -22.41 18.40 12.58
CA GLU A 83 -23.30 17.84 11.56
C GLU A 83 -22.62 17.80 10.18
N ILE A 84 -21.88 18.87 9.84
CA ILE A 84 -21.10 18.94 8.59
C ILE A 84 -19.96 17.91 8.62
N ILE A 85 -19.24 17.81 9.75
CA ILE A 85 -18.15 16.84 9.92
C ILE A 85 -18.68 15.41 9.76
N LEU A 86 -19.85 15.09 10.30
CA LEU A 86 -20.47 13.77 10.17
C LEU A 86 -20.80 13.43 8.72
N ILE A 87 -21.36 14.38 7.96
CA ILE A 87 -21.65 14.18 6.53
C ILE A 87 -20.35 13.95 5.75
N LEU A 88 -19.34 14.78 5.97
CA LEU A 88 -18.03 14.65 5.31
C LEU A 88 -17.35 13.32 5.64
N ARG A 89 -17.47 12.85 6.88
CA ARG A 89 -16.97 11.53 7.29
C ARG A 89 -17.73 10.41 6.59
N ALA A 90 -19.05 10.50 6.49
CA ALA A 90 -19.85 9.50 5.76
C ALA A 90 -19.45 9.41 4.29
N ILE A 91 -19.23 10.56 3.62
CA ILE A 91 -18.74 10.61 2.24
C ILE A 91 -17.37 9.95 2.13
N TYR A 92 -16.41 10.32 3.00
CA TYR A 92 -15.09 9.71 3.02
C TYR A 92 -15.15 8.19 3.22
N ASP A 93 -15.92 7.71 4.19
CA ASP A 93 -16.02 6.29 4.51
C ASP A 93 -16.63 5.48 3.37
N VAL A 94 -17.67 6.00 2.70
CA VAL A 94 -18.28 5.36 1.53
C VAL A 94 -17.31 5.31 0.35
N LEU A 95 -16.65 6.42 0.04
CA LEU A 95 -15.66 6.50 -1.04
C LEU A 95 -14.49 5.53 -0.80
N LEU A 96 -13.98 5.49 0.43
CA LEU A 96 -12.92 4.58 0.84
C LEU A 96 -13.35 3.12 0.67
N LYS A 97 -14.57 2.79 1.09
CA LYS A 97 -15.14 1.44 0.96
C LYS A 97 -15.30 1.03 -0.51
N GLU A 98 -15.80 1.91 -1.39
CA GLU A 98 -15.90 1.61 -2.82
C GLU A 98 -14.53 1.41 -3.46
N LEU A 99 -13.57 2.28 -3.15
CA LEU A 99 -12.19 2.11 -3.63
C LEU A 99 -11.60 0.78 -3.16
N GLN A 100 -11.85 0.37 -1.92
CA GLN A 100 -11.42 -0.92 -1.38
C GLN A 100 -12.06 -2.10 -2.11
N LYS A 101 -13.36 -2.02 -2.46
CA LYS A 101 -14.03 -3.06 -3.26
C LYS A 101 -13.42 -3.19 -4.65
N ILE A 102 -13.11 -2.06 -5.32
CA ILE A 102 -12.46 -2.04 -6.63
C ILE A 102 -11.06 -2.66 -6.54
N ARG A 103 -10.32 -2.36 -5.46
CA ARG A 103 -8.94 -2.83 -5.27
C ARG A 103 -8.83 -4.24 -4.72
N ALA A 104 -9.85 -4.76 -4.04
CA ALA A 104 -9.78 -6.06 -3.36
C ALA A 104 -9.41 -7.24 -4.29
N PRO A 105 -9.97 -7.38 -5.50
CA PRO A 105 -9.56 -8.42 -6.45
C PRO A 105 -8.08 -8.29 -6.84
N TYR A 106 -7.61 -7.07 -7.08
CA TYR A 106 -6.22 -6.82 -7.43
C TYR A 106 -5.29 -7.14 -6.25
N ALA A 107 -5.62 -6.70 -5.04
CA ALA A 107 -4.85 -7.01 -3.84
C ALA A 107 -4.78 -8.53 -3.57
N LYS A 108 -5.88 -9.26 -3.80
CA LYS A 108 -5.89 -10.74 -3.72
C LYS A 108 -4.94 -11.36 -4.73
N LYS A 109 -4.91 -10.84 -5.95
CA LYS A 109 -4.00 -11.31 -7.00
C LYS A 109 -2.53 -11.05 -6.63
N VAL A 110 -2.22 -9.87 -6.09
CA VAL A 110 -0.86 -9.55 -5.60
C VAL A 110 -0.44 -10.52 -4.47
N LEU A 111 -1.35 -10.81 -3.53
CA LEU A 111 -1.14 -11.80 -2.47
C LEU A 111 -0.85 -13.19 -3.06
N GLU A 112 -1.69 -13.68 -3.98
CA GLU A 112 -1.56 -15.00 -4.59
C GLU A 112 -0.23 -15.12 -5.35
N PHE A 113 0.14 -14.08 -6.11
CA PHE A 113 1.41 -14.04 -6.81
C PHE A 113 2.61 -14.03 -5.85
N ALA A 114 2.56 -13.22 -4.78
CA ALA A 114 3.61 -13.21 -3.76
C ALA A 114 3.79 -14.59 -3.12
N GLN A 115 2.69 -15.29 -2.81
CA GLN A 115 2.73 -16.65 -2.26
C GLN A 115 3.32 -17.66 -3.24
N GLU A 116 2.95 -17.57 -4.52
CA GLU A 116 3.51 -18.41 -5.57
C GLU A 116 5.03 -18.25 -5.68
N VAL A 117 5.50 -17.00 -5.76
CA VAL A 117 6.92 -16.69 -5.88
C VAL A 117 7.71 -17.10 -4.64
N MET A 118 7.18 -16.84 -3.43
CA MET A 118 7.81 -17.31 -2.19
C MET A 118 7.90 -18.84 -2.10
N GLY A 119 6.99 -19.58 -2.74
CA GLY A 119 7.06 -21.04 -2.83
C GLY A 119 8.18 -21.57 -3.75
N MET A 120 8.85 -20.70 -4.52
CA MET A 120 9.88 -21.11 -5.49
C MET A 120 11.30 -21.16 -4.91
N PHE A 121 11.51 -20.64 -3.71
CA PHE A 121 12.79 -20.62 -3.02
C PHE A 121 12.57 -20.75 -1.51
N THR A 122 13.63 -20.98 -0.76
CA THR A 122 13.61 -21.12 0.70
C THR A 122 14.55 -20.11 1.37
N ALA A 123 14.47 -19.97 2.69
CA ALA A 123 15.46 -19.17 3.42
C ALA A 123 16.86 -19.77 3.30
N GLU A 124 16.98 -21.09 3.25
CA GLU A 124 18.24 -21.79 3.03
C GLU A 124 18.85 -21.48 1.65
N ASP A 125 18.02 -21.37 0.62
CA ASP A 125 18.46 -20.93 -0.72
C ASP A 125 19.04 -19.51 -0.69
N LEU A 126 18.50 -18.62 0.15
CA LEU A 126 19.06 -17.29 0.37
C LEU A 126 20.40 -17.35 1.11
N GLU A 127 20.48 -18.14 2.18
CA GLU A 127 21.68 -18.25 3.02
C GLU A 127 22.88 -18.81 2.23
N CYS A 128 22.64 -19.76 1.32
CA CYS A 128 23.69 -20.34 0.48
C CYS A 128 23.89 -19.63 -0.87
N ASN A 129 23.18 -18.52 -1.13
CA ASN A 129 23.17 -17.82 -2.41
C ASN A 129 22.93 -18.78 -3.60
N ASN A 130 21.88 -19.59 -3.54
CA ASN A 130 21.52 -20.52 -4.60
C ASN A 130 21.10 -19.77 -5.87
N GLU A 131 22.06 -19.50 -6.75
CA GLU A 131 21.87 -18.71 -7.97
C GLU A 131 20.74 -19.24 -8.86
N MET A 132 20.54 -20.57 -8.91
CA MET A 132 19.48 -21.17 -9.73
C MET A 132 18.09 -20.81 -9.21
N ALA A 133 17.87 -20.91 -7.90
CA ALA A 133 16.60 -20.56 -7.28
C ALA A 133 16.32 -19.05 -7.41
N LEU A 134 17.33 -18.21 -7.15
CA LEU A 134 17.18 -16.75 -7.22
C LEU A 134 17.00 -16.25 -8.66
N SER A 135 17.65 -16.88 -9.63
CA SER A 135 17.45 -16.56 -11.06
C SER A 135 16.05 -16.93 -11.52
N LYS A 136 15.51 -18.06 -11.04
CA LYS A 136 14.13 -18.47 -11.33
C LYS A 136 13.11 -17.46 -10.79
N VAL A 137 13.31 -16.99 -9.55
CA VAL A 137 12.45 -15.94 -8.95
C VAL A 137 12.47 -14.68 -9.81
N ARG A 138 13.66 -14.21 -10.21
CA ARG A 138 13.79 -13.03 -11.07
C ARG A 138 13.09 -13.19 -12.42
N LEU A 139 13.21 -14.36 -13.05
CA LEU A 139 12.55 -14.65 -14.32
C LEU A 139 11.02 -14.58 -14.20
N VAL A 140 10.45 -15.20 -13.15
CA VAL A 140 9.00 -15.19 -12.93
C VAL A 140 8.47 -13.79 -12.64
N LEU A 141 9.23 -13.00 -11.86
CA LEU A 141 8.91 -11.59 -11.65
C LEU A 141 8.95 -10.81 -12.96
N GLN A 142 9.96 -11.05 -13.81
CA GLN A 142 10.05 -10.42 -15.13
C GLN A 142 8.82 -10.74 -15.99
N GLU A 143 8.50 -12.03 -16.11
CA GLU A 143 7.36 -12.50 -16.92
C GLU A 143 6.03 -11.93 -16.43
N GLU A 144 5.87 -11.71 -15.13
CA GLU A 144 4.66 -11.08 -14.58
C GLU A 144 4.64 -9.56 -14.81
N PHE A 145 5.78 -8.89 -14.64
CA PHE A 145 5.89 -7.44 -14.78
C PHE A 145 5.83 -6.98 -16.25
N ASP A 146 6.19 -7.85 -17.19
CA ASP A 146 6.08 -7.59 -18.63
C ASP A 146 4.64 -7.78 -19.16
N LYS A 147 3.70 -8.27 -18.34
CA LYS A 147 2.28 -8.34 -18.72
C LYS A 147 1.66 -6.94 -18.67
N ASP A 148 0.72 -6.69 -19.58
CA ASP A 148 -0.07 -5.46 -19.65
C ASP A 148 -0.69 -5.13 -18.27
N GLU A 149 -0.66 -3.85 -17.86
CA GLU A 149 -1.04 -3.37 -16.52
C GLU A 149 -2.50 -3.73 -16.16
N GLU A 150 -3.36 -3.91 -17.17
CA GLU A 150 -4.75 -4.33 -16.98
C GLU A 150 -4.89 -5.79 -16.51
N ILE A 151 -3.85 -6.62 -16.72
CA ILE A 151 -3.89 -8.08 -16.53
C ILE A 151 -2.71 -8.59 -15.67
N GLY A 152 -1.67 -7.80 -15.37
CA GLY A 152 -0.47 -8.21 -14.59
C GLY A 152 -0.49 -7.81 -13.10
N VAL A 153 0.49 -8.24 -12.31
CA VAL A 153 0.81 -7.64 -10.99
C VAL A 153 1.94 -6.66 -11.20
N THR A 154 1.74 -5.38 -10.86
CA THR A 154 2.82 -4.39 -10.99
C THR A 154 3.87 -4.54 -9.90
N ARG A 155 5.10 -4.16 -10.25
CA ARG A 155 6.25 -4.13 -9.33
C ARG A 155 5.96 -3.30 -8.08
N GLU A 156 5.39 -2.11 -8.25
CA GLU A 156 5.05 -1.18 -7.17
C GLU A 156 3.98 -1.77 -6.25
N ALA A 157 3.00 -2.47 -6.81
CA ALA A 157 1.96 -3.11 -6.01
C ALA A 157 2.51 -4.27 -5.18
N LEU A 158 3.40 -5.10 -5.75
CA LEU A 158 4.08 -6.16 -5.02
C LEU A 158 4.98 -5.61 -3.92
N GLU A 159 5.83 -4.62 -4.24
CA GLU A 159 6.71 -3.98 -3.25
C GLU A 159 5.91 -3.40 -2.09
N LYS A 160 4.83 -2.66 -2.39
CA LYS A 160 3.97 -2.06 -1.38
C LYS A 160 3.32 -3.14 -0.52
N TYR A 161 2.75 -4.17 -1.13
CA TYR A 161 2.12 -5.28 -0.39
C TYR A 161 3.10 -5.95 0.57
N LEU A 162 4.31 -6.30 0.10
CA LEU A 162 5.33 -6.92 0.96
C LEU A 162 5.80 -5.96 2.07
N GLY A 163 5.89 -4.67 1.75
CA GLY A 163 6.19 -3.61 2.74
C GLY A 163 5.12 -3.50 3.83
N ASP A 164 3.84 -3.64 3.49
CA ASP A 164 2.72 -3.59 4.44
C ASP A 164 2.64 -4.87 5.31
N VAL A 165 3.11 -6.02 4.82
CA VAL A 165 3.10 -7.30 5.55
C VAL A 165 4.16 -7.33 6.67
N LEU A 166 5.34 -6.75 6.45
CA LEU A 166 6.46 -6.81 7.42
C LEU A 166 6.11 -6.23 8.80
N PRO A 167 5.48 -5.04 8.94
CA PRO A 167 5.04 -4.51 10.23
C PRO A 167 4.00 -5.41 10.93
N VAL A 168 3.12 -6.06 10.15
CA VAL A 168 2.13 -6.99 10.71
C VAL A 168 2.84 -8.23 11.28
N MET A 169 3.90 -8.70 10.61
CA MET A 169 4.72 -9.79 11.13
C MET A 169 5.43 -9.41 12.43
N ASP A 170 5.98 -8.19 12.52
CA ASP A 170 6.63 -7.68 13.74
C ASP A 170 5.65 -7.71 14.93
N MET A 171 4.44 -7.17 14.75
CA MET A 171 3.41 -7.19 15.79
C MET A 171 3.03 -8.60 16.24
N GLN A 172 2.93 -9.54 15.28
CA GLN A 172 2.62 -10.94 15.58
C GLN A 172 3.78 -11.64 16.31
N ASP A 173 5.03 -11.34 15.94
CA ASP A 173 6.23 -11.90 16.57
C ASP A 173 6.35 -11.43 18.02
N ASP A 174 6.11 -10.16 18.29
CA ASP A 174 6.13 -9.62 19.65
C ASP A 174 5.04 -10.23 20.52
N ARG A 175 3.83 -10.39 19.97
CA ARG A 175 2.73 -11.08 20.67
C ARG A 175 3.07 -12.54 20.98
N LEU A 176 3.77 -13.22 20.07
CA LEU A 176 4.19 -14.60 20.28
C LEU A 176 5.31 -14.71 21.32
N LYS A 177 6.25 -13.75 21.37
CA LYS A 177 7.27 -13.65 22.43
C LYS A 177 6.65 -13.46 23.81
N GLU A 178 5.65 -12.58 23.92
CA GLU A 178 4.90 -12.38 25.16
C GLU A 178 4.19 -13.66 25.62
N GLN A 179 3.53 -14.36 24.69
CA GLN A 179 2.88 -15.64 24.97
C GLN A 179 3.90 -16.70 25.41
N LEU A 180 5.10 -16.74 24.79
CA LEU A 180 6.14 -17.69 25.14
C LEU A 180 6.67 -17.43 26.55
N ALA A 181 6.86 -16.17 26.92
CA ALA A 181 7.31 -15.77 28.25
C ALA A 181 6.30 -16.13 29.36
N ALA A 182 5.02 -16.14 29.03
CA ALA A 182 3.94 -16.52 29.95
C ALA A 182 3.60 -18.03 29.92
N CYS A 183 4.19 -18.80 29.01
CA CYS A 183 3.90 -20.23 28.85
C CYS A 183 4.71 -21.06 29.85
N GLU A 184 4.04 -21.90 30.64
CA GLU A 184 4.69 -22.81 31.60
C GLU A 184 4.85 -24.24 31.08
N ASP A 185 4.19 -24.60 29.97
CA ASP A 185 4.25 -25.95 29.38
C ASP A 185 5.44 -26.08 28.41
N PRO A 186 6.46 -26.90 28.71
CA PRO A 186 7.64 -27.07 27.87
C PRO A 186 7.33 -27.57 26.45
N LYS A 187 6.27 -28.37 26.26
CA LYS A 187 5.91 -28.86 24.92
C LYS A 187 5.36 -27.73 24.06
N VAL A 188 4.54 -26.87 24.66
CA VAL A 188 3.97 -25.70 23.98
C VAL A 188 5.08 -24.68 23.70
N GLN A 189 6.00 -24.46 24.63
CA GLN A 189 7.18 -23.62 24.41
C GLN A 189 8.00 -24.07 23.18
N VAL A 190 8.28 -25.37 23.03
CA VAL A 190 9.01 -25.91 21.87
C VAL A 190 8.26 -25.67 20.56
N GLN A 191 6.94 -25.85 20.54
CA GLN A 191 6.13 -25.57 19.35
C GLN A 191 6.15 -24.08 18.97
N MET A 192 6.06 -23.19 19.96
CA MET A 192 6.14 -21.75 19.76
C MET A 192 7.50 -21.31 19.25
N VAL A 193 8.60 -21.87 19.77
CA VAL A 193 9.96 -21.61 19.25
C VAL A 193 10.08 -22.08 17.81
N ALA A 194 9.56 -23.25 17.46
CA ALA A 194 9.56 -23.72 16.07
C ALA A 194 8.76 -22.78 15.15
N GLN A 195 7.62 -22.26 15.62
CA GLN A 195 6.85 -21.25 14.90
C GLN A 195 7.63 -19.95 14.72
N MET A 196 8.35 -19.47 15.74
CA MET A 196 9.22 -18.28 15.62
C MET A 196 10.31 -18.47 14.58
N MET A 197 10.95 -19.64 14.56
CA MET A 197 11.98 -19.96 13.58
C MET A 197 11.41 -19.97 12.16
N GLN A 198 10.24 -20.59 11.96
CA GLN A 198 9.57 -20.60 10.67
C GLN A 198 9.22 -19.19 10.20
N ARG A 199 8.69 -18.35 11.08
CA ARG A 199 8.36 -16.95 10.77
C ARG A 199 9.59 -16.10 10.46
N THR A 200 10.72 -16.38 11.10
CA THR A 200 12.01 -15.75 10.79
C THR A 200 12.43 -16.06 9.35
N LYS A 201 12.27 -17.32 8.92
CA LYS A 201 12.56 -17.74 7.54
C LYS A 201 11.62 -17.07 6.54
N GLU A 202 10.33 -17.05 6.82
CA GLU A 202 9.32 -16.37 5.98
C GLU A 202 9.65 -14.88 5.83
N ARG A 203 10.05 -14.22 6.92
CA ARG A 203 10.47 -12.82 6.88
C ARG A 203 11.66 -12.60 5.96
N MET A 204 12.69 -13.45 6.03
CA MET A 204 13.84 -13.36 5.13
C MET A 204 13.43 -13.48 3.66
N GLN A 205 12.47 -14.36 3.35
CA GLN A 205 11.95 -14.51 1.99
C GLN A 205 11.17 -13.27 1.55
N ILE A 206 10.32 -12.70 2.41
CA ILE A 206 9.56 -11.48 2.13
C ILE A 206 10.49 -10.29 1.92
N ASP A 207 11.47 -10.10 2.79
CA ASP A 207 12.47 -9.03 2.68
C ASP A 207 13.26 -9.15 1.37
N HIS A 208 13.69 -10.37 1.02
CA HIS A 208 14.37 -10.62 -0.25
C HIS A 208 13.48 -10.31 -1.44
N LEU A 209 12.26 -10.83 -1.46
CA LEU A 209 11.32 -10.64 -2.57
C LEU A 209 10.98 -9.16 -2.76
N ARG A 210 10.80 -8.43 -1.66
CA ARG A 210 10.58 -6.98 -1.66
C ARG A 210 11.78 -6.23 -2.26
N GLU A 211 12.99 -6.59 -1.87
CA GLU A 211 14.21 -5.97 -2.40
C GLU A 211 14.38 -6.26 -3.89
N VAL A 212 14.11 -7.49 -4.33
CA VAL A 212 14.14 -7.84 -5.75
C VAL A 212 13.09 -7.04 -6.52
N ALA A 213 11.86 -6.94 -6.01
CA ALA A 213 10.83 -6.11 -6.62
C ALA A 213 11.27 -4.64 -6.71
N ARG A 214 11.81 -4.07 -5.63
CA ARG A 214 12.26 -2.66 -5.58
C ARG A 214 13.40 -2.35 -6.55
N THR A 215 14.36 -3.27 -6.65
CA THR A 215 15.58 -3.08 -7.45
C THR A 215 15.44 -3.55 -8.89
N PHE A 216 14.31 -4.18 -9.23
CA PHE A 216 14.04 -4.70 -10.57
C PHE A 216 14.16 -3.58 -11.60
N ARG A 217 15.08 -3.75 -12.57
CA ARG A 217 15.22 -2.90 -13.75
C ARG A 217 14.91 -3.77 -14.95
N SER A 218 13.97 -3.34 -15.79
CA SER A 218 13.86 -3.89 -17.13
C SER A 218 15.15 -3.56 -17.89
N GLU A 219 15.84 -4.59 -18.37
CA GLU A 219 16.96 -4.43 -19.31
C GLU A 219 16.46 -4.18 -20.73
#